data_AF-A0A380GP13-F1
#
_entry.id   AF-A0A380GP13-F1
#
_cell.length_a   1.000
_cell.length_b   1.000
_cell.length_c   1.000
_cell.angle_alpha   90.00
_cell.angle_beta   90.00
_cell.angle_gamma   90.00
#
_symmetry.space_group_name_H-M   'P 1'
#
loop_
_entity.id
_entity.type
_entity.pdbx_description
1 polymer ?
#
loop_
_entity_poly.entity_id
_entity_poly.type
_entity_poly.pdbx_seq_one_letter_code
_entity_poly.pdbx_strand_id
1 'polypeptide(L)' 'METLNMIAITENEQRQVGIPIELIGELNEQMKNFPEGMPMDVGNGETIVVLALMLPTKKMKGSIIMFGSDDI' A
#
# COMPACT_ATOMS: atom_id res chain seq x y z
N MET A 1 -11.51 11.35 -12.17
CA MET A 1 -11.26 9.92 -11.90
C MET A 1 -11.39 9.71 -10.41
N GLU A 2 -12.13 8.69 -9.99
CA GLU A 2 -12.28 8.39 -8.56
C GLU A 2 -11.07 7.59 -8.08
N THR A 3 -10.42 8.08 -7.02
CA THR A 3 -9.24 7.45 -6.42
C THR A 3 -9.58 6.97 -5.02
N LEU A 4 -9.19 5.74 -4.69
CA LEU A 4 -9.24 5.24 -3.32
C LEU A 4 -7.94 5.54 -2.60
N ASN A 5 -8.04 6.27 -1.50
CA ASN A 5 -6.91 6.52 -0.62
C ASN A 5 -6.60 5.29 0.21
N MET A 6 -5.37 4.78 0.08
CA MET A 6 -4.88 3.61 0.79
C MET A 6 -3.57 3.93 1.49
N ILE A 7 -3.16 3.03 2.38
CA ILE A 7 -1.84 3.08 3.01
C ILE A 7 -1.00 1.99 2.37
N ALA A 8 0.08 2.41 1.70
CA ALA A 8 1.12 1.53 1.21
C ALA A 8 2.14 1.28 2.32
N ILE A 9 2.41 0.01 2.58
CA ILE A 9 3.50 -0.44 3.43
C ILE A 9 4.71 -0.68 2.54
N THR A 10 5.83 -0.03 2.86
CA THR A 10 7.14 -0.23 2.22
C THR A 10 8.10 -0.85 3.22
N GLU A 11 9.33 -1.18 2.80
CA GLU A 11 10.36 -1.68 3.72
C GLU A 11 10.69 -0.69 4.85
N ASN A 12 10.66 0.62 4.55
CA ASN A 12 11.19 1.64 5.45
C ASN A 12 10.09 2.43 6.17
N GLU A 13 8.90 2.55 5.58
CA GLU A 13 7.84 3.41 6.10
C GLU A 13 6.44 3.08 5.55
N GLN A 14 5.43 3.75 6.09
CA GLN A 14 4.06 3.73 5.59
C GLN A 14 3.76 5.03 4.86
N ARG A 15 3.24 4.94 3.64
CA ARG A 15 2.85 6.11 2.84
C ARG A 15 1.39 6.07 2.44
N GLN A 16 0.75 7.23 2.42
CA GLN A 16 -0.59 7.34 1.86
C GLN A 16 -0.48 7.42 0.34
N VAL A 17 -1.20 6.55 -0.36
CA VAL A 17 -1.23 6.49 -1.83
C VAL A 17 -2.66 6.56 -2.33
N GLY A 18 -2.86 7.22 -3.46
CA GLY A 18 -4.15 7.27 -4.15
C GLY A 18 -4.13 6.30 -5.33
N ILE A 19 -5.00 5.29 -5.32
CA ILE A 19 -5.08 4.33 -6.41
C ILE A 19 -6.41 4.49 -7.15
N PRO A 20 -6.41 4.56 -8.50
CA PRO A 20 -7.65 4.53 -9.28
C PRO A 20 -8.49 3.29 -8.95
N ILE A 21 -9.79 3.48 -8.70
CA ILE A 21 -10.67 2.38 -8.28
C ILE A 21 -10.70 1.23 -9.29
N GLU A 22 -10.60 1.56 -10.58
CA GLU A 22 -10.53 0.59 -11.69
C GLU A 22 -9.34 -0.37 -11.60
N LEU A 23 -8.21 0.05 -11.02
CA LEU A 23 -7.01 -0.77 -10.87
C LEU A 23 -7.05 -1.69 -9.64
N ILE A 24 -7.99 -1.49 -8.71
CA ILE A 24 -8.09 -2.29 -7.48
C ILE A 24 -8.38 -3.77 -7.78
N GLY A 25 -9.22 -4.04 -8.77
CA GLY A 25 -9.52 -5.42 -9.18
C GLY A 25 -8.29 -6.15 -9.72
N GLU A 26 -7.42 -5.42 -10.42
CA GLU A 26 -6.22 -5.97 -11.08
C GLU A 26 -5.01 -6.05 -10.14
N LEU A 27 -4.98 -5.22 -9.09
CA LEU A 27 -3.87 -5.17 -8.13
C LEU A 27 -3.56 -6.52 -7.49
N ASN A 28 -4.58 -7.31 -7.14
CA ASN A 28 -4.38 -8.62 -6.51
C ASN A 28 -3.72 -9.63 -7.47
N GLU A 29 -4.02 -9.55 -8.77
CA GLU A 29 -3.35 -10.39 -9.76
C GLU A 29 -1.93 -9.91 -10.03
N GLN A 30 -1.73 -8.59 -10.10
CA GLN A 30 -0.40 -8.04 -10.32
C GLN A 30 0.54 -8.30 -9.13
N MET A 31 0.07 -8.22 -7.87
CA MET A 31 0.90 -8.51 -6.69
C MET A 31 1.47 -9.93 -6.70
N LYS A 32 0.78 -10.90 -7.29
CA LYS A 32 1.32 -12.28 -7.42
C LYS A 32 2.57 -12.35 -8.30
N ASN A 33 2.73 -11.41 -9.22
CA ASN A 33 3.90 -11.32 -10.10
C ASN A 33 5.09 -10.60 -9.43
N PHE A 34 4.87 -10.00 -8.25
CA PHE A 34 5.86 -9.22 -7.51
C PHE A 34 6.01 -9.76 -6.07
N PRO A 35 6.60 -10.96 -5.89
CA PRO A 35 6.73 -11.61 -4.58
C PRO A 35 7.57 -10.81 -3.57
N GLU A 36 8.44 -9.93 -4.04
CA GLU A 36 9.31 -9.06 -3.23
C GLU A 36 8.71 -7.65 -3.03
N GLY A 37 7.49 -7.41 -3.53
CA GLY A 37 6.82 -6.12 -3.46
C GLY A 37 6.64 -5.46 -4.82
N MET A 38 5.53 -4.75 -4.97
CA MET A 38 5.10 -4.11 -6.21
C MET A 38 5.70 -2.70 -6.32
N PRO A 39 6.42 -2.38 -7.41
CA PRO A 39 6.86 -1.01 -7.65
C PRO A 39 5.66 -0.11 -7.96
N MET A 40 5.58 1.04 -7.29
CA MET A 40 4.48 1.99 -7.45
C MET A 40 5.02 3.42 -7.50
N ASP A 41 4.56 4.19 -8.48
CA ASP A 41 4.86 5.62 -8.59
C ASP A 41 3.92 6.41 -7.67
N VAL A 42 4.50 7.28 -6.83
CA VAL A 42 3.75 8.12 -5.88
C VAL A 42 3.56 9.57 -6.35
N GLY A 43 3.77 9.85 -7.64
CA GLY A 43 3.36 11.09 -8.30
C GLY A 43 4.33 12.26 -8.17
N ASN A 44 5.48 12.06 -7.52
CA ASN A 44 6.61 13.01 -7.41
C ASN A 44 7.84 12.54 -8.22
N GLY A 45 7.68 11.53 -9.08
CA GLY A 45 8.79 10.87 -9.81
C GLY A 45 9.55 9.85 -8.96
N GLU A 46 9.09 9.56 -7.75
CA GLU A 46 9.63 8.53 -6.87
C GLU A 46 8.86 7.23 -7.08
N THR A 47 9.59 6.14 -7.28
CA THR A 47 9.03 4.79 -7.25
C THR A 47 9.34 4.17 -5.90
N ILE A 48 8.31 3.74 -5.20
CA ILE A 48 8.43 2.97 -3.95
C ILE A 48 8.11 1.50 -4.21
N VAL A 49 8.73 0.61 -3.44
CA VAL A 49 8.37 -0.81 -3.44
C VAL A 49 7.32 -1.03 -2.36
N VAL A 50 6.13 -1.41 -2.79
CA VAL A 50 4.96 -1.64 -1.93
C VAL A 50 4.85 -3.12 -1.60
N LEU A 51 4.97 -3.45 -0.32
CA LEU A 51 4.83 -4.81 0.21
C LEU A 51 3.36 -5.16 0.48
N ALA A 52 2.57 -4.17 0.91
CA ALA A 52 1.15 -4.36 1.18
C ALA A 52 0.36 -3.05 1.00
N LEU A 53 -0.93 -3.19 0.67
CA LEU A 53 -1.88 -2.08 0.58
C LEU A 53 -3.00 -2.29 1.61
N MET A 54 -3.27 -1.28 2.42
CA MET A 54 -4.34 -1.29 3.41
C MET A 54 -5.42 -0.28 3.02
N LEU A 55 -6.68 -0.73 3.03
CA LEU A 55 -7.85 0.15 2.91
C LEU A 55 -8.20 0.69 4.31
N PRO A 56 -7.96 1.99 4.59
CA PRO A 56 -8.34 2.56 5.88
C PRO A 56 -9.87 2.61 5.96
N THR A 57 -10.45 1.88 6.92
CA THR A 57 -11.88 2.03 7.22
C THR A 57 -12.13 3.36 7.96
N LYS A 58 -13.36 3.87 7.96
CA LYS A 58 -13.72 5.11 8.70
C LYS A 58 -13.31 5.10 10.18
N LYS A 59 -13.08 3.92 10.78
CA LYS A 59 -12.61 3.74 12.17
C LYS A 59 -11.08 3.90 12.33
N MET A 60 -10.29 3.82 11.26
CA MET A 60 -8.82 4.00 11.28
C MET A 60 -8.38 5.47 11.23
N LYS A 61 -9.27 6.43 11.48
CA LYS A 61 -8.85 7.79 11.86
C LYS A 61 -8.24 7.75 13.27
N GLY A 62 -7.01 7.26 13.38
CA GLY A 62 -6.27 7.21 14.65
C GLY A 62 -5.72 5.83 15.07
N SER A 63 -5.35 4.96 14.13
CA SER A 63 -4.66 3.72 14.48
C SER A 63 -3.14 3.89 14.44
N ILE A 64 -2.51 3.92 15.61
CA ILE A 64 -1.11 3.52 15.77
C ILE A 64 -1.10 2.01 15.55
N ILE A 65 -0.37 1.55 14.53
CA ILE A 65 -0.19 0.13 14.28
C ILE A 65 0.95 -0.34 15.19
N MET A 66 0.61 -1.07 16.26
CA MET A 66 1.54 -1.80 17.11
C MET A 66 1.20 -3.30 17.05
N PHE A 67 1.97 -4.10 16.30
CA PHE A 67 2.28 -5.54 16.46
C PHE A 67 3.41 -5.82 15.44
N GLY A 68 4.59 -6.40 15.74
CA GLY A 68 4.99 -7.43 16.71
C GLY A 68 5.38 -8.68 15.89
N SER A 69 6.65 -8.81 15.47
CA SER A 69 7.73 -9.63 16.05
C SER A 69 8.00 -10.89 15.23
N ASP A 70 9.21 -11.01 14.68
CA ASP A 70 9.93 -12.27 14.66
C ASP A 70 11.36 -11.98 15.15
N ASP A 71 11.71 -12.62 16.27
CA ASP A 71 13.08 -12.80 16.72
C ASP A 71 13.84 -13.62 15.66
N ILE A 72 14.97 -13.09 15.16
CA ILE A 72 16.27 -13.79 15.01
C ILE A 72 17.39 -12.76 15.25
#